data_AF-A0A7L4R5D3-F1
#
_entry.id   AF-A0A7L4R5D3-F1
#
_cell.length_a   1.000
_cell.length_b   1.000
_cell.length_c   1.000
_cell.angle_alpha   90.00
_cell.angle_beta   90.00
_cell.angle_gamma   90.00
#
_symmetry.space_group_name_H-M   'P 1'
#
loop_
_entity.id
_entity.type
_entity.pdbx_description
1 polymer ?
#
loop_
_entity_poly.entity_id
_entity_poly.type
_entity_poly.pdbx_seq_one_letter_code
_entity_poly.pdbx_strand_id
1 'polypeptide(L)'
;MTGSPDTHEIEAIGRCRIVVRDGVVVEVGPPLIRECPLARRFARPVHPITPEAVKANIEHRIRAFGMCSADRQVLSSGEYVGFGASELISYGLSAALFDAAVIACEGAGTVIAPTPGLVQGIGGRMSGLVRTTPIPGVIASIELNGGIVPFRDTAALDQPEGVGVAFASGYSRVAVTVALPADAREIREAFPPAFIIAVHTTGITPAEASEFADTCDIVTACASRAVREVAAP
;
A
#
# COMPACT_ATOMS: atom_id res chain seq x y z
N MET A 1 28.06 -10.86 -2.39
CA MET A 1 26.79 -11.13 -1.69
C MET A 1 26.04 -12.17 -2.49
N THR A 2 26.10 -13.43 -2.05
CA THR A 2 25.37 -14.55 -2.63
C THR A 2 24.08 -14.72 -1.84
N GLY A 3 23.12 -13.82 -2.08
CA GLY A 3 21.74 -13.96 -1.63
C GLY A 3 20.86 -14.16 -2.85
N SER A 4 19.76 -14.89 -2.72
CA SER A 4 18.71 -14.87 -3.74
C SER A 4 18.29 -13.42 -4.01
N PRO A 5 18.09 -13.01 -5.28
CA PRO A 5 17.74 -11.64 -5.61
C PRO A 5 16.42 -11.24 -4.94
N ASP A 6 16.35 -10.02 -4.40
CA ASP A 6 15.06 -9.50 -3.94
C ASP A 6 14.14 -9.30 -5.14
N THR A 7 12.85 -9.56 -4.97
CA THR A 7 11.88 -9.47 -6.05
C THR A 7 10.58 -8.90 -5.52
N HIS A 8 10.16 -7.81 -6.15
CA HIS A 8 8.94 -7.09 -5.81
C HIS A 8 8.06 -7.02 -7.06
N GLU A 9 6.80 -7.43 -6.90
CA GLU A 9 5.77 -7.28 -7.90
C GLU A 9 4.77 -6.23 -7.40
N ILE A 10 4.63 -5.16 -8.17
CA ILE A 10 3.75 -4.04 -7.84
C ILE A 10 2.78 -3.79 -8.99
N GLU A 11 1.65 -3.21 -8.66
CA GLU A 11 0.71 -2.63 -9.62
C GLU A 11 0.68 -1.12 -9.43
N ALA A 12 1.05 -0.39 -10.49
CA ALA A 12 1.11 1.07 -10.44
C ALA A 12 0.60 1.69 -11.73
N ILE A 13 0.13 2.94 -11.64
CA ILE A 13 -0.11 3.85 -12.78
C ILE A 13 -0.83 3.19 -13.95
N GLY A 14 -2.15 3.18 -13.88
CA GLY A 14 -2.99 2.48 -14.85
C GLY A 14 -2.97 0.96 -14.68
N ARG A 15 -2.64 0.51 -13.45
CA ARG A 15 -2.59 -0.90 -13.05
C ARG A 15 -1.66 -1.72 -13.95
N CYS A 16 -0.54 -1.13 -14.36
CA CYS A 16 0.56 -1.86 -14.97
C CYS A 16 1.15 -2.81 -13.93
N ARG A 17 1.29 -4.09 -14.29
CA ARG A 17 2.14 -5.04 -13.57
C ARG A 17 3.60 -4.64 -13.75
N ILE A 18 4.35 -4.54 -12.67
CA ILE A 18 5.76 -4.10 -12.69
C ILE A 18 6.56 -5.04 -11.81
N VAL A 19 7.71 -5.49 -12.32
CA VAL A 19 8.65 -6.32 -11.57
C VAL A 19 9.92 -5.54 -11.33
N VAL A 20 10.28 -5.41 -10.06
CA VAL A 20 11.55 -4.84 -9.60
C VAL A 20 12.39 -5.95 -8.98
N ARG A 21 13.65 -6.06 -9.39
CA ARG A 21 14.62 -6.98 -8.81
C ARG A 21 15.88 -6.22 -8.42
N ASP A 22 16.32 -6.37 -7.18
CA ASP A 22 17.51 -5.71 -6.64
C ASP A 22 17.48 -4.19 -6.89
N GLY A 23 16.31 -3.56 -6.69
CA GLY A 23 16.10 -2.14 -6.97
C GLY A 23 16.13 -1.75 -8.47
N VAL A 24 16.03 -2.70 -9.42
CA VAL A 24 16.02 -2.43 -10.86
C VAL A 24 14.69 -2.85 -11.49
N VAL A 25 14.08 -1.97 -12.29
CA VAL A 25 12.85 -2.29 -13.03
C VAL A 25 13.18 -3.21 -14.22
N VAL A 26 12.81 -4.48 -14.11
CA VAL A 26 13.08 -5.50 -15.14
C VAL A 26 11.91 -5.73 -16.08
N GLU A 27 10.68 -5.41 -15.65
CA GLU A 27 9.47 -5.61 -16.46
C GLU A 27 8.43 -4.52 -16.15
N VAL A 28 7.76 -4.03 -17.20
CA VAL A 28 6.55 -3.21 -17.10
C VAL A 28 5.53 -3.71 -18.12
N GLY A 29 4.39 -4.20 -17.63
CA GLY A 29 3.28 -4.67 -18.45
C GLY A 29 2.44 -3.55 -19.05
N PRO A 30 1.54 -3.89 -19.99
CA PRO A 30 0.65 -2.91 -20.61
C PRO A 30 -0.33 -2.31 -19.57
N PRO A 31 -0.71 -1.04 -19.72
CA PRO A 31 -1.67 -0.41 -18.82
C PRO A 31 -3.12 -0.82 -19.16
N LEU A 32 -3.97 -0.89 -18.13
CA LEU A 32 -5.43 -1.06 -18.30
C LEU A 32 -6.14 0.24 -18.71
N ILE A 33 -5.57 1.40 -18.34
CA ILE A 33 -6.10 2.72 -18.66
C ILE A 33 -5.00 3.61 -19.23
N ARG A 34 -5.35 4.52 -20.14
CA ARG A 34 -4.38 5.38 -20.85
C ARG A 34 -4.13 6.72 -20.18
N GLU A 35 -4.97 7.10 -19.21
CA GLU A 35 -4.84 8.34 -18.47
C GLU A 35 -5.35 8.24 -17.03
N CYS A 36 -4.75 9.05 -16.16
CA CYS A 36 -5.15 9.21 -14.77
C CYS A 36 -4.83 10.65 -14.33
N PRO A 37 -5.80 11.46 -13.89
CA PRO A 37 -5.54 12.83 -13.43
C PRO A 37 -4.49 12.92 -12.32
N LEU A 38 -4.47 11.94 -11.42
CA LEU A 38 -3.47 11.85 -10.35
C LEU A 38 -2.06 11.59 -10.90
N ALA A 39 -1.92 10.70 -11.89
CA ALA A 39 -0.62 10.37 -12.46
C ALA A 39 0.07 11.56 -13.15
N ARG A 40 -0.71 12.55 -13.62
CA ARG A 40 -0.20 13.81 -14.16
C ARG A 40 0.44 14.71 -13.10
N ARG A 41 0.15 14.48 -11.82
CA ARG A 41 0.58 15.32 -10.68
C ARG A 41 1.73 14.70 -9.86
N PHE A 42 2.16 13.49 -10.18
CA PHE A 42 3.33 12.90 -9.52
C PHE A 42 4.59 13.71 -9.77
N ALA A 43 5.57 13.62 -8.87
CA ALA A 43 6.88 14.27 -9.01
C ALA A 43 7.56 13.97 -10.37
N ARG A 44 7.34 12.76 -10.90
CA ARG A 44 7.60 12.41 -12.30
C ARG A 44 6.26 12.16 -13.00
N PRO A 45 5.65 13.16 -13.66
CA PRO A 45 4.35 12.98 -14.31
C PRO A 45 4.33 11.85 -15.34
N VAL A 46 3.18 11.17 -15.46
CA VAL A 46 2.95 10.15 -16.49
C VAL A 46 1.72 10.52 -17.32
N HIS A 47 1.95 10.95 -18.56
CA HIS A 47 0.91 11.21 -19.55
C HIS A 47 1.50 11.25 -20.97
N PRO A 48 0.99 10.47 -21.93
CA PRO A 48 0.04 9.35 -21.76
C PRO A 48 0.63 8.22 -20.90
N ILE A 49 -0.22 7.31 -20.40
CA ILE A 49 0.25 6.12 -19.68
C ILE A 49 0.77 5.11 -20.71
N THR A 50 2.09 4.93 -20.75
CA THR A 50 2.79 3.90 -21.54
C THR A 50 3.78 3.14 -20.64
N PRO A 51 4.16 1.89 -20.99
CA PRO A 51 5.14 1.13 -20.21
C PRO A 51 6.47 1.89 -19.97
N GLU A 52 6.94 2.65 -20.95
CA GLU A 52 8.18 3.43 -20.86
C GLU A 52 8.05 4.60 -19.88
N ALA A 53 6.92 5.32 -19.93
CA ALA A 53 6.66 6.43 -19.02
C ALA A 53 6.45 5.93 -17.58
N VAL A 54 5.80 4.78 -17.41
CA VAL A 54 5.63 4.09 -16.12
C VAL A 54 6.99 3.64 -15.57
N LYS A 55 7.83 2.99 -16.39
CA LYS A 55 9.19 2.61 -16.02
C LYS A 55 10.00 3.81 -15.51
N ALA A 56 10.01 4.92 -16.26
CA ALA A 56 10.71 6.12 -15.88
C ALA A 56 10.20 6.73 -14.55
N ASN A 57 8.91 6.61 -14.25
CA ASN A 57 8.34 7.02 -12.97
C ASN A 57 8.81 6.11 -11.82
N ILE A 58 8.72 4.79 -11.97
CA ILE A 58 9.14 3.85 -10.92
C ILE A 58 10.64 3.98 -10.65
N GLU A 59 11.48 4.06 -11.68
CA GLU A 59 12.92 4.30 -11.51
C GLU A 59 13.22 5.63 -10.80
N HIS A 60 12.37 6.66 -11.01
CA HIS A 60 12.49 7.90 -10.24
C HIS A 60 12.15 7.69 -8.76
N ARG A 61 11.12 6.91 -8.43
CA ARG A 61 10.76 6.57 -7.04
C ARG A 61 11.86 5.78 -6.32
N ILE A 62 12.42 4.79 -7.02
CA ILE A 62 13.57 4.01 -6.54
C ILE A 62 14.73 4.96 -6.19
N ARG A 63 15.11 5.85 -7.10
CA ARG A 63 16.19 6.84 -6.83
C ARG A 63 15.85 7.85 -5.74
N ALA A 64 14.58 8.27 -5.64
CA ALA A 64 14.18 9.35 -4.75
C ALA A 64 14.03 8.91 -3.28
N PHE A 65 13.55 7.68 -3.04
CA PHE A 65 13.28 7.21 -1.67
C PHE A 65 13.56 5.72 -1.42
N GLY A 66 14.29 5.06 -2.33
CA GLY A 66 14.71 3.67 -2.16
C GLY A 66 13.55 2.67 -2.26
N MET A 67 12.52 2.98 -3.06
CA MET A 67 11.44 2.02 -3.33
C MET A 67 12.03 0.66 -3.76
N CYS A 68 11.55 -0.44 -3.19
CA CYS A 68 11.99 -1.80 -3.53
C CYS A 68 13.53 -2.01 -3.42
N SER A 69 14.19 -1.36 -2.45
CA SER A 69 15.62 -1.54 -2.21
C SER A 69 15.99 -1.43 -0.73
N ALA A 70 17.25 -1.74 -0.39
CA ALA A 70 17.78 -1.57 0.95
C ALA A 70 17.82 -0.11 1.45
N ASP A 71 17.74 0.86 0.54
CA ASP A 71 17.77 2.29 0.86
C ASP A 71 16.36 2.87 1.15
N ARG A 72 15.37 1.99 1.36
CA ARG A 72 13.98 2.40 1.54
C ARG A 72 13.80 3.35 2.72
N GLN A 73 13.33 4.56 2.42
CA GLN A 73 13.05 5.57 3.45
C GLN A 73 11.69 5.34 4.12
N VAL A 74 11.64 4.65 5.24
CA VAL A 74 10.36 4.25 5.88
C VAL A 74 9.65 5.39 6.61
N LEU A 75 10.29 6.55 6.80
CA LEU A 75 9.69 7.74 7.41
C LEU A 75 9.43 8.84 6.40
N SER A 76 8.30 9.56 6.58
CA SER A 76 8.05 10.85 5.96
C SER A 76 6.95 11.61 6.68
N SER A 77 7.00 12.93 6.61
CA SER A 77 5.90 13.84 6.98
C SER A 77 5.29 14.55 5.76
N GLY A 78 5.61 14.10 4.55
CA GLY A 78 5.14 14.73 3.32
C GLY A 78 3.64 14.52 3.09
N GLU A 79 3.01 15.57 2.55
CA GLU A 79 1.71 15.49 1.88
C GLU A 79 1.96 15.24 0.39
N TYR A 80 1.27 14.26 -0.18
CA TYR A 80 1.50 13.81 -1.56
C TYR A 80 0.30 14.06 -2.45
N VAL A 81 -0.92 13.77 -1.96
CA VAL A 81 -2.14 13.87 -2.78
C VAL A 81 -3.30 14.55 -2.05
N GLY A 82 -3.24 14.66 -0.71
CA GLY A 82 -4.22 15.34 0.15
C GLY A 82 -5.49 14.54 0.43
N PHE A 83 -5.59 13.30 -0.05
CA PHE A 83 -6.77 12.43 0.10
C PHE A 83 -6.43 10.94 0.07
N GLY A 84 -5.15 10.57 0.09
CA GLY A 84 -4.72 9.18 0.06
C GLY A 84 -5.08 8.45 1.35
N ALA A 85 -5.30 7.14 1.28
CA ALA A 85 -5.62 6.34 2.46
C ALA A 85 -4.57 6.49 3.58
N SER A 86 -3.28 6.46 3.24
CA SER A 86 -2.19 6.66 4.21
C SER A 86 -2.15 8.07 4.79
N GLU A 87 -2.53 9.09 4.03
CA GLU A 87 -2.66 10.47 4.55
C GLU A 87 -3.80 10.55 5.56
N LEU A 88 -4.98 10.01 5.22
CA LEU A 88 -6.13 9.97 6.12
C LEU A 88 -5.81 9.25 7.42
N ILE A 89 -5.15 8.09 7.34
CA ILE A 89 -4.71 7.33 8.51
C ILE A 89 -3.67 8.11 9.32
N SER A 90 -2.70 8.74 8.66
CA SER A 90 -1.65 9.52 9.33
C SER A 90 -2.21 10.73 10.10
N TYR A 91 -3.19 11.43 9.52
CA TYR A 91 -3.93 12.46 10.24
C TYR A 91 -4.76 11.86 11.38
N GLY A 92 -5.41 10.72 11.17
CA GLY A 92 -6.16 10.00 12.20
C GLY A 92 -5.28 9.61 13.40
N LEU A 93 -4.06 9.13 13.17
CA LEU A 93 -3.06 8.86 14.21
C LEU A 93 -2.66 10.15 14.94
N SER A 94 -2.40 11.23 14.19
CA SER A 94 -2.01 12.53 14.75
C SER A 94 -3.12 13.14 15.62
N ALA A 95 -4.39 12.88 15.28
CA ALA A 95 -5.57 13.29 16.02
C ALA A 95 -6.01 12.26 17.08
N ALA A 96 -5.24 11.19 17.30
CA ALA A 96 -5.54 10.08 18.21
C ALA A 96 -6.85 9.31 17.94
N LEU A 97 -7.42 9.46 16.74
CA LEU A 97 -8.54 8.65 16.24
C LEU A 97 -8.11 7.19 16.04
N PHE A 98 -6.88 7.00 15.59
CA PHE A 98 -6.22 5.70 15.52
C PHE A 98 -5.03 5.65 16.49
N ASP A 99 -4.65 4.45 16.93
CA ASP A 99 -3.41 4.20 17.67
C ASP A 99 -2.43 3.29 16.94
N ALA A 100 -2.87 2.61 15.87
CA ALA A 100 -2.01 1.94 14.91
C ALA A 100 -2.65 1.81 13.52
N ALA A 101 -1.82 1.53 12.53
CA ALA A 101 -2.22 1.22 11.17
C ALA A 101 -1.61 -0.09 10.69
N VAL A 102 -2.39 -0.95 10.03
CA VAL A 102 -1.89 -2.12 9.31
C VAL A 102 -1.83 -1.78 7.82
N ILE A 103 -0.62 -1.74 7.27
CA ILE A 103 -0.36 -1.35 5.88
C ILE A 103 0.64 -2.30 5.23
N ALA A 104 0.68 -2.29 3.89
CA ALA A 104 1.68 -3.02 3.11
C ALA A 104 2.96 -2.18 2.93
N CYS A 105 4.12 -2.84 2.85
CA CYS A 105 5.42 -2.23 2.60
C CYS A 105 6.32 -3.17 1.77
N GLU A 106 6.84 -2.68 0.64
CA GLU A 106 7.84 -3.43 -0.10
C GLU A 106 9.12 -3.63 0.74
N GLY A 107 9.62 -4.86 0.77
CA GLY A 107 10.71 -5.27 1.65
C GLY A 107 10.30 -5.74 3.04
N ALA A 108 9.03 -5.57 3.45
CA ALA A 108 8.55 -6.00 4.78
C ALA A 108 7.20 -6.73 4.77
N GLY A 109 6.41 -6.62 3.68
CA GLY A 109 5.09 -7.24 3.59
C GLY A 109 4.08 -6.47 4.43
N THR A 110 3.42 -7.16 5.35
CA THR A 110 2.49 -6.56 6.31
C THR A 110 3.26 -5.84 7.41
N VAL A 111 2.83 -4.62 7.76
CA VAL A 111 3.45 -3.78 8.78
C VAL A 111 2.37 -3.17 9.67
N ILE A 112 2.55 -3.28 10.99
CA ILE A 112 1.82 -2.48 11.98
C ILE A 112 2.64 -1.22 12.25
N ALA A 113 2.12 -0.07 11.86
CA ALA A 113 2.77 1.23 11.98
C ALA A 113 2.01 2.10 13.00
N PRO A 114 2.59 2.41 14.18
CA PRO A 114 1.90 3.19 15.21
C PRO A 114 2.10 4.70 15.08
N THR A 115 2.97 5.17 14.18
CA THR A 115 3.29 6.60 14.06
C THR A 115 2.83 7.18 12.72
N PRO A 116 2.35 8.45 12.72
CA PRO A 116 1.97 9.15 11.49
C PRO A 116 3.09 9.15 10.44
N GLY A 117 4.33 9.33 10.89
CA GLY A 117 5.51 9.41 10.02
C GLY A 117 5.87 8.09 9.35
N LEU A 118 5.65 6.97 10.05
CA LEU A 118 5.89 5.62 9.49
C LEU A 118 4.79 5.27 8.48
N VAL A 119 3.52 5.57 8.79
CA VAL A 119 2.41 5.39 7.85
C VAL A 119 2.63 6.16 6.55
N GLN A 120 3.03 7.43 6.65
CA GLN A 120 3.28 8.24 5.45
C GLN A 120 4.55 7.88 4.71
N GLY A 121 5.61 7.54 5.45
CA GLY A 121 6.86 7.14 4.85
C GLY A 121 6.74 5.88 4.00
N ILE A 122 5.93 4.93 4.48
CA ILE A 122 5.59 3.68 3.79
C ILE A 122 4.51 3.93 2.74
N GLY A 123 3.26 4.13 3.17
CA GLY A 123 2.09 4.04 2.30
C GLY A 123 1.83 5.28 1.44
N GLY A 124 2.20 6.47 1.89
CA GLY A 124 1.96 7.72 1.16
C GLY A 124 2.66 7.79 -0.22
N ARG A 125 3.70 6.98 -0.42
CA ARG A 125 4.50 6.92 -1.66
C ARG A 125 4.41 5.58 -2.39
N MET A 126 3.73 4.59 -1.78
CA MET A 126 3.67 3.23 -2.29
C MET A 126 2.62 3.08 -3.39
N SER A 127 2.84 2.15 -4.30
CA SER A 127 1.83 1.70 -5.27
C SER A 127 1.09 0.46 -4.74
N GLY A 128 0.21 -0.17 -5.52
CA GLY A 128 -0.31 -1.49 -5.15
C GLY A 128 0.84 -2.50 -5.06
N LEU A 129 0.87 -3.32 -4.01
CA LEU A 129 1.89 -4.34 -3.79
C LEU A 129 1.25 -5.71 -3.92
N VAL A 130 1.72 -6.51 -4.89
CA VAL A 130 1.20 -7.85 -5.18
C VAL A 130 2.05 -8.91 -4.48
N ARG A 131 3.37 -8.73 -4.50
CA ARG A 131 4.32 -9.63 -3.86
C ARG A 131 5.61 -8.90 -3.51
N THR A 132 6.27 -9.33 -2.45
CA THR A 132 7.58 -8.83 -2.06
C THR A 132 8.41 -9.94 -1.43
N THR A 133 9.72 -9.75 -1.38
CA THR A 133 10.65 -10.51 -0.54
C THR A 133 11.09 -9.65 0.64
N PRO A 134 11.52 -10.27 1.76
CA PRO A 134 12.04 -9.53 2.90
C PRO A 134 13.38 -8.85 2.57
N ILE A 135 13.51 -7.59 2.98
CA ILE A 135 14.77 -6.84 2.97
C ILE A 135 15.12 -6.53 4.43
N PRO A 136 16.13 -7.20 5.02
CA PRO A 136 16.43 -7.07 6.45
C PRO A 136 16.65 -5.62 6.92
N GLY A 137 17.28 -4.78 6.10
CA GLY A 137 17.49 -3.37 6.42
C GLY A 137 16.20 -2.57 6.53
N VAL A 138 15.20 -2.87 5.68
CA VAL A 138 13.88 -2.21 5.70
C VAL A 138 13.11 -2.63 6.95
N ILE A 139 13.08 -3.94 7.24
CA ILE A 139 12.43 -4.49 8.43
C ILE A 139 13.04 -3.89 9.70
N ALA A 140 14.36 -3.89 9.82
CA ALA A 140 15.06 -3.30 10.97
C ALA A 140 14.78 -1.80 11.11
N SER A 141 14.68 -1.06 10.00
CA SER A 141 14.33 0.36 10.02
C SER A 141 12.91 0.60 10.52
N ILE A 142 11.95 -0.25 10.12
CA ILE A 142 10.56 -0.19 10.61
C ILE A 142 10.51 -0.45 12.11
N GLU A 143 11.15 -1.53 12.58
CA GLU A 143 11.19 -1.92 13.99
C GLU A 143 11.85 -0.84 14.87
N LEU A 144 12.96 -0.26 14.40
CA LEU A 144 13.64 0.85 15.09
C LEU A 144 12.74 2.08 15.27
N ASN A 145 11.77 2.27 14.39
CA ASN A 145 10.81 3.37 14.43
C ASN A 145 9.46 2.98 15.06
N GLY A 146 9.45 1.91 15.85
CA GLY A 146 8.31 1.45 16.63
C GLY A 146 7.29 0.63 15.86
N GLY A 147 7.53 0.35 14.57
CA GLY A 147 6.68 -0.55 13.79
C GLY A 147 6.87 -2.02 14.17
N ILE A 148 5.91 -2.86 13.81
CA ILE A 148 5.97 -4.31 13.99
C ILE A 148 5.84 -4.97 12.61
N VAL A 149 6.73 -5.90 12.29
CA VAL A 149 6.68 -6.71 11.08
C VAL A 149 6.40 -8.17 11.49
N PRO A 150 5.15 -8.66 11.38
CA PRO A 150 4.79 -10.00 11.86
C PRO A 150 5.45 -11.13 11.05
N PHE A 151 5.72 -10.90 9.76
CA PHE A 151 6.20 -11.94 8.83
C PHE A 151 7.62 -11.67 8.34
N ARG A 152 8.57 -11.51 9.27
CA ARG A 152 9.94 -11.06 8.98
C ARG A 152 10.67 -11.92 7.94
N ASP A 153 10.43 -13.23 7.96
CA ASP A 153 11.16 -14.19 7.13
C ASP A 153 10.57 -14.35 5.73
N THR A 154 9.31 -13.95 5.53
CA THR A 154 8.59 -14.17 4.26
C THR A 154 8.13 -12.87 3.60
N ALA A 155 8.02 -11.78 4.37
CA ALA A 155 7.37 -10.54 3.98
C ALA A 155 5.95 -10.77 3.42
N ALA A 156 5.19 -11.65 4.06
CA ALA A 156 3.82 -11.98 3.64
C ALA A 156 2.90 -10.76 3.70
N LEU A 157 2.00 -10.67 2.71
CA LEU A 157 0.89 -9.74 2.66
C LEU A 157 -0.34 -10.48 3.19
N ASP A 158 -0.63 -10.24 4.46
CA ASP A 158 -1.70 -10.86 5.22
C ASP A 158 -2.23 -9.83 6.22
N GLN A 159 -3.13 -9.00 5.71
CA GLN A 159 -3.76 -7.91 6.44
C GLN A 159 -4.63 -8.43 7.60
N PRO A 160 -5.44 -9.51 7.44
CA PRO A 160 -6.20 -10.09 8.56
C PRO A 160 -5.33 -10.47 9.76
N GLU A 161 -4.28 -11.27 9.55
CA GLU A 161 -3.38 -11.66 10.64
C GLU A 161 -2.59 -10.44 11.16
N GLY A 162 -2.23 -9.49 10.29
CA GLY A 162 -1.64 -8.22 10.70
C GLY A 162 -2.51 -7.41 11.67
N VAL A 163 -3.83 -7.38 11.43
CA VAL A 163 -4.81 -6.76 12.35
C VAL A 163 -4.88 -7.54 13.66
N GLY A 164 -4.90 -8.87 13.61
CA GLY A 164 -4.83 -9.72 14.80
C GLY A 164 -3.62 -9.43 15.67
N VAL A 165 -2.43 -9.34 15.06
CA VAL A 165 -1.18 -9.00 15.75
C VAL A 165 -1.23 -7.58 16.32
N ALA A 166 -1.83 -6.62 15.62
CA ALA A 166 -1.99 -5.25 16.14
C ALA A 166 -2.81 -5.24 17.44
N PHE A 167 -3.98 -5.89 17.46
CA PHE A 167 -4.80 -5.99 18.67
C PHE A 167 -4.10 -6.77 19.80
N ALA A 168 -3.44 -7.88 19.47
CA ALA A 168 -2.67 -8.66 20.44
C ALA A 168 -1.49 -7.87 21.04
N SER A 169 -0.96 -6.90 20.30
CA SER A 169 0.10 -5.98 20.74
C SER A 169 -0.41 -4.80 21.59
N GLY A 170 -1.71 -4.76 21.87
CA GLY A 170 -2.32 -3.76 22.77
C GLY A 170 -2.87 -2.52 22.08
N TYR A 171 -2.85 -2.45 20.74
CA TYR A 171 -3.55 -1.40 20.00
C TYR A 171 -5.06 -1.63 20.03
N SER A 172 -5.84 -0.55 20.03
CA SER A 172 -7.29 -0.59 20.26
C SER A 172 -8.11 0.11 19.16
N ARG A 173 -7.49 1.02 18.41
CA ARG A 173 -8.09 1.81 17.33
C ARG A 173 -7.24 1.63 16.08
N VAL A 174 -7.36 0.46 15.48
CA VAL A 174 -6.54 0.02 14.34
C VAL A 174 -7.22 0.40 13.03
N ALA A 175 -6.52 1.15 12.18
CA ALA A 175 -6.90 1.32 10.79
C ALA A 175 -6.14 0.31 9.91
N VAL A 176 -6.74 -0.16 8.82
CA VAL A 176 -6.11 -1.11 7.89
C VAL A 176 -6.41 -0.75 6.45
N THR A 177 -5.39 -0.83 5.59
CA THR A 177 -5.61 -0.77 4.14
C THR A 177 -5.66 -2.17 3.54
N VAL A 178 -6.68 -2.43 2.73
CA VAL A 178 -6.89 -3.73 2.06
C VAL A 178 -7.01 -3.54 0.55
N ALA A 179 -6.42 -4.45 -0.22
CA ALA A 179 -6.53 -4.48 -1.67
C ALA A 179 -7.37 -5.65 -2.20
N LEU A 180 -7.69 -6.63 -1.33
CA LEU A 180 -8.49 -7.81 -1.66
C LEU A 180 -9.80 -7.79 -0.86
N PRO A 181 -10.96 -8.08 -1.49
CA PRO A 181 -12.23 -8.13 -0.77
C PRO A 181 -12.29 -9.25 0.28
N ALA A 182 -11.59 -10.36 0.04
CA ALA A 182 -11.52 -11.47 1.00
C ALA A 182 -10.92 -11.02 2.34
N ASP A 183 -9.81 -10.26 2.30
CA ASP A 183 -9.18 -9.71 3.50
C ASP A 183 -10.13 -8.76 4.24
N ALA A 184 -10.86 -7.92 3.50
CA ALA A 184 -11.84 -6.99 4.09
C ALA A 184 -12.95 -7.73 4.85
N ARG A 185 -13.50 -8.79 4.24
CA ARG A 185 -14.51 -9.64 4.89
C ARG A 185 -13.96 -10.31 6.14
N GLU A 186 -12.81 -10.94 6.04
CA GLU A 186 -12.20 -11.66 7.17
C GLU A 186 -11.91 -10.71 8.34
N ILE A 187 -11.37 -9.52 8.08
CA ILE A 187 -11.15 -8.50 9.10
C ILE A 187 -12.46 -8.02 9.70
N ARG A 188 -13.50 -7.77 8.88
CA ARG A 188 -14.79 -7.30 9.39
C ARG A 188 -15.45 -8.31 10.31
N GLU A 189 -15.34 -9.61 9.99
CA GLU A 189 -15.88 -10.70 10.79
C GLU A 189 -15.09 -10.93 12.10
N ALA A 190 -13.76 -11.00 12.01
CA ALA A 190 -12.90 -11.32 13.15
C ALA A 190 -12.61 -10.13 14.07
N PHE A 191 -12.55 -8.92 13.50
CA PHE A 191 -12.17 -7.69 14.19
C PHE A 191 -13.13 -6.53 13.87
N PRO A 192 -14.41 -6.61 14.27
CA PRO A 192 -15.40 -5.57 13.98
C PRO A 192 -14.99 -4.11 14.30
N PRO A 193 -14.17 -3.83 15.34
CA PRO A 193 -13.69 -2.47 15.63
C PRO A 193 -12.63 -1.92 14.67
N ALA A 194 -12.03 -2.74 13.80
CA ALA A 194 -11.03 -2.27 12.84
C ALA A 194 -11.66 -1.32 11.82
N PHE A 195 -10.94 -0.24 11.51
CA PHE A 195 -11.34 0.72 10.48
C PHE A 195 -10.72 0.34 9.14
N ILE A 196 -11.53 -0.11 8.18
CA ILE A 196 -11.07 -0.75 6.96
C ILE A 196 -11.19 0.21 5.78
N ILE A 197 -10.07 0.42 5.08
CA ILE A 197 -9.98 1.27 3.89
C ILE A 197 -9.60 0.43 2.68
N ALA A 198 -10.52 0.27 1.72
CA ALA A 198 -10.22 -0.36 0.45
C ALA A 198 -9.41 0.57 -0.46
N VAL A 199 -8.27 0.06 -0.92
CA VAL A 199 -7.33 0.73 -1.82
C VAL A 199 -7.15 -0.07 -3.11
N HIS A 200 -6.54 0.56 -4.11
CA HIS A 200 -6.12 -0.11 -5.34
C HIS A 200 -7.27 -0.76 -6.17
N THR A 201 -8.42 -0.09 -6.22
CA THR A 201 -9.67 -0.61 -6.79
C THR A 201 -9.81 -0.45 -8.32
N THR A 202 -8.75 -0.04 -9.03
CA THR A 202 -8.84 0.21 -10.48
C THR A 202 -9.21 -1.06 -11.24
N GLY A 203 -10.31 -1.03 -12.00
CA GLY A 203 -10.71 -2.15 -12.84
C GLY A 203 -11.21 -3.38 -12.07
N ILE A 204 -11.60 -3.25 -10.80
CA ILE A 204 -12.28 -4.33 -10.08
C ILE A 204 -13.68 -4.58 -10.65
N THR A 205 -14.20 -5.78 -10.42
CA THR A 205 -15.53 -6.22 -10.83
C THR A 205 -16.63 -5.64 -9.95
N PRO A 206 -17.91 -5.63 -10.43
CA PRO A 206 -19.05 -5.23 -9.60
C PRO A 206 -19.21 -6.07 -8.32
N ALA A 207 -18.91 -7.37 -8.37
CA ALA A 207 -18.98 -8.24 -7.19
C ALA A 207 -17.92 -7.86 -6.14
N GLU A 208 -16.67 -7.65 -6.56
CA GLU A 208 -15.60 -7.17 -5.66
C GLU A 208 -15.95 -5.78 -5.09
N ALA A 209 -16.53 -4.90 -5.90
CA ALA A 209 -16.96 -3.58 -5.44
C ALA A 209 -18.10 -3.65 -4.41
N SER A 210 -19.07 -4.56 -4.58
CA SER A 210 -20.14 -4.80 -3.60
C SER A 210 -19.59 -5.32 -2.29
N GLU A 211 -18.71 -6.32 -2.34
CA GLU A 211 -18.08 -6.86 -1.14
C GLU A 211 -17.32 -5.76 -0.37
N PHE A 212 -16.55 -4.92 -1.07
CA PHE A 212 -15.87 -3.78 -0.43
C PHE A 212 -16.86 -2.76 0.14
N ALA A 213 -17.96 -2.46 -0.55
CA ALA A 213 -18.97 -1.53 -0.06
C ALA A 213 -19.66 -2.05 1.22
N ASP A 214 -19.85 -3.36 1.33
CA ASP A 214 -20.49 -4.00 2.48
C ASP A 214 -19.54 -4.15 3.69
N THR A 215 -18.23 -4.26 3.45
CA THR A 215 -17.24 -4.60 4.49
C THR A 215 -16.35 -3.43 4.93
N CYS A 216 -16.07 -2.47 4.05
CA CYS A 216 -15.14 -1.36 4.32
C CYS A 216 -15.83 -0.10 4.82
N ASP A 217 -15.14 0.66 5.67
CA ASP A 217 -15.59 1.98 6.13
C ASP A 217 -15.33 3.07 5.07
N ILE A 218 -14.26 2.91 4.28
CA ILE A 218 -13.94 3.77 3.14
C ILE A 218 -13.56 2.90 1.94
N VAL A 219 -14.12 3.21 0.77
CA VAL A 219 -13.69 2.63 -0.51
C VAL A 219 -13.16 3.74 -1.41
N THR A 220 -11.87 3.70 -1.73
CA THR A 220 -11.30 4.62 -2.73
C THR A 220 -11.69 4.16 -4.13
N ALA A 221 -12.25 5.04 -4.97
CA ALA A 221 -12.83 4.61 -6.26
C ALA A 221 -11.81 4.44 -7.40
N CYS A 222 -10.65 5.11 -7.34
CA CYS A 222 -9.65 5.15 -8.41
C CYS A 222 -10.29 5.25 -9.83
N ALA A 223 -9.79 4.51 -10.81
CA ALA A 223 -10.41 4.37 -12.12
C ALA A 223 -11.35 3.15 -12.16
N SER A 224 -12.24 3.01 -11.18
CA SER A 224 -13.23 1.94 -11.11
C SER A 224 -14.62 2.46 -11.44
N ARG A 225 -15.26 1.93 -12.49
CA ARG A 225 -16.69 2.17 -12.73
C ARG A 225 -17.54 1.43 -11.70
N ALA A 226 -17.19 0.19 -11.38
CA ALA A 226 -17.91 -0.65 -10.43
C ALA A 226 -18.07 0.02 -9.06
N VAL A 227 -16.98 0.54 -8.47
CA VAL A 227 -17.06 1.26 -7.18
C VAL A 227 -17.97 2.48 -7.27
N ARG A 228 -17.91 3.23 -8.37
CA ARG A 228 -18.77 4.41 -8.57
C ARG A 228 -20.24 4.06 -8.78
N GLU A 229 -20.57 2.86 -9.22
CA GLU A 229 -21.97 2.43 -9.39
C GLU A 229 -22.54 1.86 -8.09
N VAL A 230 -21.70 1.19 -7.29
CA VAL A 230 -22.13 0.48 -6.08
C VAL A 230 -22.05 1.35 -4.82
N ALA A 231 -20.99 2.15 -4.69
CA ALA A 231 -20.69 2.92 -3.47
C ALA A 231 -20.88 4.44 -3.65
N ALA A 232 -21.38 4.91 -4.79
CA ALA A 232 -21.75 6.31 -4.94
C ALA A 232 -23.00 6.64 -4.10
N PRO A 233 -23.09 7.86 -3.54
CA PRO A 233 -24.28 8.33 -2.83
C PRO A 233 -25.52 8.44 -3.71
#